data_AF-A0A8T3X089-F1
#
_entry.id   AF-A0A8T3X089-F1
#
_cell.length_a   1.000
_cell.length_b   1.000
_cell.length_c   1.000
_cell.angle_alpha   90.00
_cell.angle_beta   90.00
_cell.angle_gamma   90.00
#
_symmetry.space_group_name_H-M   'P 1'
#
loop_
_entity.id
_entity.type
_entity.pdbx_description
1 polymer ?
#
loop_
_entity_poly.entity_id
_entity_poly.type
_entity_poly.pdbx_seq_one_letter_code
_entity_poly.pdbx_strand_id
1 'polypeptide(L)'
;MGGFFNSIKHLSGILLLISLVVFLLFSSVFVFAKGGGGGSGGSGSSAGGSGPYFMNIKCEDNGKLSFDKKPKLEAVDVENLDDETLDRNVPGTWEGFHFSTDEAVMVKPGKFVIRDPDGDREFTCPGLVFSCRLAKIKIDSCEKSGGNVSASFSLFNASPEYLEFQFKKPDKRVLKHRKESKSPELKELKVEPVDGKYVLSVPLAADVESLQLSIPSCVGQYYVYSSIPCGKAGGEMQRESVGNELKCGGYMAIEDRVKCRLSLREDQEDEYENFYPEECKATPNDWKKCLETYKAVQSCWRFPGGNARISCVQKQLKLGEIKGEKKKCQQMQPGEKGKCVSELNEKVHSLVKFRLYNLEEEAEELMEKGMLTLEQVSAFVVKMEQGKLKYNQAKNNRDRKVILAQAKDDWKSLMAAMET
;
A
#
# COMPACT_ATOMS: atom_id res chain seq x y z
N MET A 1 25.75 -41.89 39.89
CA MET A 1 24.49 -41.17 40.16
C MET A 1 24.68 -39.72 39.78
N GLY A 2 24.21 -39.31 38.61
CA GLY A 2 24.39 -37.95 38.11
C GLY A 2 24.06 -37.89 36.63
N GLY A 3 22.88 -37.37 36.29
CA GLY A 3 22.45 -37.20 34.90
C GLY A 3 20.95 -37.37 34.69
N PHE A 4 20.11 -36.52 35.30
CA PHE A 4 18.66 -36.52 35.02
C PHE A 4 18.00 -35.13 34.97
N PHE A 5 18.76 -34.03 34.94
CA PHE A 5 18.19 -32.68 35.08
C PHE A 5 18.19 -31.76 33.84
N ASN A 6 18.52 -32.24 32.63
CA ASN A 6 18.54 -31.40 31.43
C ASN A 6 17.30 -31.44 30.52
N SER A 7 16.25 -32.21 30.83
CA SER A 7 15.09 -32.39 29.93
C SER A 7 13.84 -31.55 30.25
N ILE A 8 13.85 -30.73 31.31
CA ILE A 8 12.66 -29.99 31.77
C ILE A 8 12.53 -28.58 31.14
N LYS A 9 13.60 -28.03 30.54
CA LYS A 9 13.56 -26.65 29.99
C LYS A 9 12.72 -26.50 28.71
N HIS A 10 12.46 -27.57 27.95
CA HIS A 10 11.62 -27.50 26.74
C HIS A 10 10.10 -27.68 26.99
N LEU A 11 9.68 -28.12 28.18
CA LEU A 11 8.26 -28.39 28.48
C LEU A 11 7.45 -27.13 28.88
N SER A 12 8.11 -26.11 29.43
CA SER A 12 7.45 -24.88 29.91
C SER A 12 6.94 -23.99 28.75
N GLY A 13 7.59 -24.02 27.59
CA GLY A 13 7.23 -23.17 26.45
C GLY A 13 5.85 -23.46 25.85
N ILE A 14 5.40 -24.72 25.90
CA ILE A 14 4.22 -25.19 25.13
C ILE A 14 2.91 -25.00 25.91
N LEU A 15 2.92 -25.11 27.25
CA LEU A 15 1.71 -24.86 28.06
C LEU A 15 1.23 -23.39 27.95
N LEU A 16 2.17 -22.48 27.68
CA LEU A 16 1.93 -21.04 27.56
C LEU A 16 1.40 -20.60 26.19
N LEU A 17 1.55 -21.41 25.13
CA LEU A 17 1.03 -21.14 23.78
C LEU A 17 -0.44 -21.55 23.60
N ILE A 18 -0.90 -22.54 24.37
CA ILE A 18 -2.29 -23.04 24.30
C ILE A 18 -3.27 -22.05 24.95
N SER A 19 -2.86 -21.38 26.03
CA SER A 19 -3.63 -20.26 26.61
C SER A 19 -3.83 -19.12 25.61
N LEU A 20 -2.85 -18.91 24.73
CA LEU A 20 -2.81 -17.80 23.78
C LEU A 20 -3.78 -18.00 22.58
N VAL A 21 -3.99 -19.24 22.13
CA VAL A 21 -4.99 -19.54 21.07
C VAL A 21 -6.43 -19.38 21.59
N VAL A 22 -6.66 -19.66 22.88
CA VAL A 22 -7.99 -19.53 23.50
C VAL A 22 -8.34 -18.07 23.81
N PHE A 23 -7.36 -17.23 24.15
CA PHE A 23 -7.61 -15.82 24.48
C PHE A 23 -7.88 -14.90 23.27
N LEU A 24 -7.47 -15.29 22.06
CA LEU A 24 -7.79 -14.56 20.82
C LEU A 24 -9.19 -14.90 20.26
N LEU A 25 -9.93 -15.83 20.88
CA LEU A 25 -11.26 -16.26 20.42
C LEU A 25 -12.43 -15.43 21.01
N PHE A 26 -12.15 -14.49 21.93
CA PHE A 26 -13.19 -13.79 22.70
C PHE A 26 -13.44 -12.32 22.28
N SER A 27 -12.88 -11.85 21.16
CA SER A 27 -13.00 -10.44 20.74
C SER A 27 -14.18 -10.12 19.81
N SER A 28 -15.01 -11.10 19.41
CA SER A 28 -15.95 -10.91 18.29
C SER A 28 -17.44 -10.86 18.68
N VAL A 29 -17.81 -10.16 19.76
CA VAL A 29 -19.23 -9.83 20.02
C VAL A 29 -19.37 -8.33 20.27
N PHE A 30 -19.49 -7.57 19.18
CA PHE A 30 -20.04 -6.22 19.21
C PHE A 30 -21.24 -6.14 18.28
N VAL A 31 -22.37 -5.74 18.87
CA VAL A 31 -23.64 -5.48 18.21
C VAL A 31 -23.58 -4.04 17.70
N PHE A 32 -23.59 -3.86 16.37
CA PHE A 32 -23.61 -2.54 15.76
C PHE A 32 -25.01 -1.91 15.90
N ALA A 33 -25.06 -0.75 16.56
CA ALA A 33 -26.20 0.15 16.54
C ALA A 33 -26.15 1.01 15.27
N LYS A 34 -27.22 0.99 14.49
CA LYS A 34 -27.37 1.70 13.21
C LYS A 34 -27.71 3.17 13.49
N GLY A 35 -26.71 4.05 13.50
CA GLY A 35 -26.88 5.50 13.57
C GLY A 35 -26.79 6.13 12.18
N GLY A 36 -27.87 6.72 11.70
CA GLY A 36 -27.88 7.53 10.49
C GLY A 36 -27.61 9.00 10.80
N GLY A 37 -26.69 9.61 10.05
CA GLY A 37 -26.50 11.05 9.91
C GLY A 37 -25.98 11.28 8.49
N GLY A 38 -26.47 12.21 7.68
CA GLY A 38 -27.00 13.52 8.00
C GLY A 38 -26.20 14.52 7.17
N GLY A 39 -26.46 14.56 5.86
CA GLY A 39 -25.72 15.39 4.91
C GLY A 39 -25.99 16.87 5.11
N SER A 40 -24.92 17.66 5.21
CA SER A 40 -24.97 19.13 5.20
C SER A 40 -24.73 19.62 3.78
N GLY A 41 -25.82 19.86 3.04
CA GLY A 41 -25.80 20.54 1.75
C GLY A 41 -25.55 22.03 1.90
N GLY A 42 -24.53 22.54 1.20
CA GLY A 42 -24.27 23.96 1.04
C GLY A 42 -25.34 24.59 0.15
N SER A 43 -26.09 25.53 0.71
CA SER A 43 -27.12 26.34 0.06
C SER A 43 -26.48 27.38 -0.88
N GLY A 44 -26.50 27.10 -2.18
CA GLY A 44 -26.33 28.09 -3.24
C GLY A 44 -27.68 28.47 -3.83
N SER A 45 -28.09 29.72 -3.62
CA SER A 45 -29.33 30.28 -4.16
C SER A 45 -29.25 30.42 -5.69
N SER A 46 -29.96 29.57 -6.43
CA SER A 46 -30.17 29.71 -7.86
C SER A 46 -31.55 30.29 -8.14
N ALA A 47 -31.55 31.53 -8.62
CA ALA A 47 -32.72 32.19 -9.19
C ALA A 47 -33.21 31.40 -10.42
N GLY A 48 -34.51 31.09 -10.44
CA GLY A 48 -35.18 30.38 -11.52
C GLY A 48 -35.23 31.20 -12.81
N GLY A 49 -34.22 31.04 -13.65
CA GLY A 49 -34.32 31.25 -15.09
C GLY A 49 -34.38 29.89 -15.79
N SER A 50 -35.23 29.74 -16.78
CA SER A 50 -35.41 28.50 -17.55
C SER A 50 -34.60 28.50 -18.86
N GLY A 51 -33.44 29.17 -18.87
CA GLY A 51 -32.53 29.21 -20.00
C GLY A 51 -31.45 28.10 -19.99
N PRO A 52 -30.69 27.98 -21.09
CA PRO A 52 -29.47 27.18 -21.14
C PRO A 52 -28.41 27.83 -20.23
N TYR A 53 -27.96 27.10 -19.22
CA TYR A 53 -26.89 27.57 -18.35
C TYR A 53 -25.85 26.49 -18.15
N PHE A 54 -24.60 26.92 -18.16
CA PHE A 54 -23.51 26.16 -17.57
C PHE A 54 -23.57 26.31 -16.05
N MET A 55 -23.29 25.22 -15.35
CA MET A 55 -23.14 25.21 -13.90
C MET A 55 -21.85 24.46 -13.54
N ASN A 56 -21.32 24.76 -12.35
CA ASN A 56 -20.21 23.99 -11.76
C ASN A 56 -18.97 23.84 -12.67
N ILE A 57 -18.65 24.85 -13.49
CA ILE A 57 -17.42 24.83 -14.29
C ILE A 57 -16.23 24.79 -13.36
N LYS A 58 -15.39 23.76 -13.50
CA LYS A 58 -14.18 23.53 -12.72
C LYS A 58 -13.05 23.09 -13.64
N CYS A 59 -11.89 23.71 -13.46
CA CYS A 59 -10.63 23.21 -14.02
C CYS A 59 -9.72 22.80 -12.86
N GLU A 60 -9.36 21.53 -12.81
CA GLU A 60 -8.51 20.96 -11.77
C GLU A 60 -7.01 21.13 -12.11
N ASP A 61 -6.14 21.05 -11.11
CA ASP A 61 -4.67 21.19 -11.25
C ASP A 61 -4.02 20.07 -12.09
N ASN A 62 -4.76 19.00 -12.41
CA ASN A 62 -4.35 17.97 -13.36
C ASN A 62 -4.77 18.30 -14.81
N GLY A 63 -5.25 19.51 -15.08
CA GLY A 63 -5.70 19.95 -16.40
C GLY A 63 -7.04 19.31 -16.83
N LYS A 64 -7.82 18.78 -15.90
CA LYS A 64 -9.15 18.22 -16.16
C LYS A 64 -10.21 19.32 -16.10
N LEU A 65 -11.03 19.43 -17.14
CA LEU A 65 -12.19 20.32 -17.20
C LEU A 65 -13.47 19.53 -16.92
N SER A 66 -14.32 20.06 -16.05
CA SER A 66 -15.67 19.52 -15.83
C SER A 66 -16.70 20.63 -15.67
N PHE A 67 -17.94 20.37 -16.09
CA PHE A 67 -19.07 21.29 -15.94
C PHE A 67 -20.40 20.57 -16.17
N ASP A 68 -21.50 21.19 -15.74
CA ASP A 68 -22.85 20.74 -16.05
C ASP A 68 -23.50 21.66 -17.10
N LYS A 69 -24.18 21.08 -18.10
CA LYS A 69 -24.87 21.86 -19.13
C LYS A 69 -26.13 21.17 -19.66
N LYS A 70 -27.22 21.95 -19.74
CA LYS A 70 -28.51 21.54 -20.29
C LYS A 70 -29.00 22.55 -21.36
N PRO A 71 -29.40 22.09 -22.57
CA PRO A 71 -29.17 20.75 -23.12
C PRO A 71 -27.65 20.48 -23.28
N LYS A 72 -27.26 19.21 -23.41
CA LYS A 72 -25.86 18.84 -23.68
C LYS A 72 -25.39 19.49 -24.98
N LEU A 73 -24.09 19.79 -25.05
CA LEU A 73 -23.47 20.21 -26.30
C LEU A 73 -23.17 18.99 -27.18
N GLU A 74 -23.33 19.14 -28.50
CA GLU A 74 -22.89 18.11 -29.46
C GLU A 74 -21.36 18.00 -29.49
N ALA A 75 -20.68 19.14 -29.40
CA ALA A 75 -19.24 19.27 -29.30
C ALA A 75 -18.89 20.33 -28.25
N VAL A 76 -17.79 20.11 -27.53
CA VAL A 76 -17.27 21.07 -26.57
C VAL A 76 -16.06 21.75 -27.20
N ASP A 77 -16.20 23.01 -27.56
CA ASP A 77 -15.10 23.84 -28.07
C ASP A 77 -14.61 24.75 -26.95
N VAL A 78 -13.28 24.80 -26.75
CA VAL A 78 -12.65 25.63 -25.72
C VAL A 78 -11.58 26.50 -26.36
N GLU A 79 -11.65 27.80 -26.08
CA GLU A 79 -10.66 28.77 -26.55
C GLU A 79 -9.84 29.30 -25.39
N ASN A 80 -8.52 29.31 -25.53
CA ASN A 80 -7.63 30.00 -24.62
C ASN A 80 -7.52 31.47 -25.03
N LEU A 81 -8.04 32.36 -24.18
CA LEU A 81 -8.03 33.80 -24.43
C LEU A 81 -6.64 34.42 -24.30
N ASP A 82 -5.72 33.77 -23.59
CA ASP A 82 -4.39 34.34 -23.33
C ASP A 82 -3.42 34.14 -24.52
N ASP A 83 -3.58 33.07 -25.30
CA ASP A 83 -2.77 32.79 -26.49
C ASP A 83 -3.58 32.64 -27.80
N GLU A 84 -4.87 32.97 -27.75
CA GLU A 84 -5.82 32.92 -28.87
C GLU A 84 -5.89 31.54 -29.56
N THR A 85 -5.52 30.47 -28.84
CA THR A 85 -5.61 29.11 -29.38
C THR A 85 -7.02 28.53 -29.15
N LEU A 86 -7.61 27.99 -30.21
CA LEU A 86 -8.92 27.35 -30.16
C LEU A 86 -8.77 25.83 -30.28
N ASP A 87 -9.06 25.13 -29.20
CA ASP A 87 -9.15 23.68 -29.17
C ASP A 87 -10.58 23.27 -29.50
N ARG A 88 -10.78 22.82 -30.74
CA ARG A 88 -12.08 22.31 -31.22
C ARG A 88 -12.27 20.85 -30.83
N ASN A 89 -13.50 20.50 -30.46
CA ASN A 89 -13.90 19.15 -30.07
C ASN A 89 -13.04 18.58 -28.94
N VAL A 90 -12.96 19.32 -27.84
CA VAL A 90 -12.27 18.89 -26.62
C VAL A 90 -12.81 17.51 -26.19
N PRO A 91 -11.95 16.49 -26.08
CA PRO A 91 -12.40 15.14 -25.78
C PRO A 91 -12.87 15.03 -24.33
N GLY A 92 -14.04 14.41 -24.13
CA GLY A 92 -14.59 14.14 -22.82
C GLY A 92 -15.81 13.23 -22.87
N THR A 93 -16.31 12.87 -21.69
CA THR A 93 -17.47 11.99 -21.51
C THR A 93 -18.62 12.75 -20.88
N TRP A 94 -19.84 12.39 -21.28
CA TRP A 94 -21.07 12.92 -20.68
C TRP A 94 -21.76 11.89 -19.79
N GLU A 95 -21.94 12.21 -18.52
CA GLU A 95 -22.75 11.43 -17.57
C GLU A 95 -24.00 12.25 -17.21
N GLY A 96 -25.14 11.94 -17.84
CA GLY A 96 -26.29 12.84 -17.78
C GLY A 96 -25.93 14.22 -18.35
N PHE A 97 -26.16 15.30 -17.61
CA PHE A 97 -25.80 16.67 -18.02
C PHE A 97 -24.38 17.08 -17.59
N HIS A 98 -23.61 16.18 -16.99
CA HIS A 98 -22.24 16.44 -16.56
C HIS A 98 -21.28 16.08 -17.68
N PHE A 99 -20.42 17.02 -18.08
CA PHE A 99 -19.29 16.79 -18.96
C PHE A 99 -17.99 16.78 -18.17
N SER A 100 -17.10 15.85 -18.50
CA SER A 100 -15.77 15.76 -17.91
C SER A 100 -14.75 15.34 -18.97
N THR A 101 -13.58 15.98 -18.99
CA THR A 101 -12.45 15.57 -19.83
C THR A 101 -11.58 14.53 -19.13
N ASP A 102 -10.63 13.95 -19.88
CA ASP A 102 -9.47 13.27 -19.30
C ASP A 102 -8.50 14.31 -18.65
N GLU A 103 -7.52 13.82 -17.87
CA GLU A 103 -6.43 14.67 -17.35
C GLU A 103 -5.55 15.21 -18.49
N ALA A 104 -4.90 16.35 -18.25
CA ALA A 104 -3.99 17.03 -19.16
C ALA A 104 -4.59 17.42 -20.51
N VAL A 105 -5.90 17.64 -20.55
CA VAL A 105 -6.54 18.28 -21.69
C VAL A 105 -6.24 19.78 -21.66
N MET A 106 -6.35 20.40 -20.49
CA MET A 106 -5.99 21.80 -20.27
C MET A 106 -4.53 21.89 -19.78
N VAL A 107 -3.56 21.84 -20.70
CA VAL A 107 -2.12 21.80 -20.33
C VAL A 107 -1.60 23.15 -19.86
N LYS A 108 -2.00 24.25 -20.50
CA LYS A 108 -1.50 25.59 -20.20
C LYS A 108 -2.40 26.29 -19.17
N PRO A 109 -1.82 27.04 -18.21
CA PRO A 109 -2.60 27.96 -17.40
C PRO A 109 -3.19 29.07 -18.27
N GLY A 110 -4.36 29.58 -17.89
CA GLY A 110 -4.92 30.76 -18.53
C GLY A 110 -6.41 30.96 -18.32
N LYS A 111 -6.94 31.99 -19.00
CA LYS A 111 -8.37 32.23 -19.14
C LYS A 111 -8.90 31.54 -20.38
N PHE A 112 -10.00 30.82 -20.22
CA PHE A 112 -10.59 30.02 -21.27
C PHE A 112 -12.06 30.37 -21.46
N VAL A 113 -12.58 30.11 -22.65
CA VAL A 113 -14.00 30.24 -22.99
C VAL A 113 -14.51 28.94 -23.54
N ILE A 114 -15.58 28.41 -22.95
CA ILE A 114 -16.38 27.36 -23.58
C ILE A 114 -17.31 28.05 -24.57
N ARG A 115 -17.19 27.72 -25.85
CA ARG A 115 -18.02 28.28 -26.91
C ARG A 115 -19.36 27.56 -26.96
N ASP A 116 -20.46 28.32 -26.96
CA ASP A 116 -21.82 27.77 -26.98
C ASP A 116 -22.73 28.66 -27.83
N PRO A 117 -23.53 28.09 -28.77
CA PRO A 117 -24.55 28.85 -29.50
C PRO A 117 -25.50 29.68 -28.63
N ASP A 118 -25.77 29.22 -27.40
CA ASP A 118 -26.65 29.88 -26.43
C ASP A 118 -25.95 30.95 -25.59
N GLY A 119 -24.62 31.05 -25.67
CA GLY A 119 -23.81 32.03 -24.96
C GLY A 119 -22.57 31.42 -24.31
N ASP A 120 -21.44 32.01 -24.66
CA ASP A 120 -20.12 31.62 -24.20
C ASP A 120 -19.94 31.74 -22.68
N ARG A 121 -19.05 30.91 -22.12
CA ARG A 121 -18.69 30.98 -20.70
C ARG A 121 -17.20 30.99 -20.46
N GLU A 122 -16.75 32.06 -19.82
CA GLU A 122 -15.38 32.20 -19.37
C GLU A 122 -15.12 31.42 -18.08
N PHE A 123 -13.92 30.86 -17.97
CA PHE A 123 -13.39 30.26 -16.76
C PHE A 123 -11.86 30.43 -16.70
N THR A 124 -11.26 30.21 -15.54
CA THR A 124 -9.80 30.22 -15.39
C THR A 124 -9.34 28.80 -15.10
N CYS A 125 -8.26 28.37 -15.76
CA CYS A 125 -7.63 27.10 -15.51
C CYS A 125 -6.19 27.31 -15.04
N PRO A 126 -5.73 26.60 -13.98
CA PRO A 126 -4.32 26.58 -13.58
C PRO A 126 -3.43 25.81 -14.57
N GLY A 127 -4.00 25.15 -15.56
CA GLY A 127 -3.29 24.26 -16.48
C GLY A 127 -2.92 22.94 -15.81
N LEU A 128 -2.07 22.17 -16.48
CA LEU A 128 -1.52 20.94 -15.93
C LEU A 128 -0.37 21.29 -14.99
N VAL A 129 -0.67 21.36 -13.70
CA VAL A 129 0.32 21.51 -12.63
C VAL A 129 0.93 20.14 -12.31
N PHE A 130 0.09 19.13 -12.11
CA PHE A 130 0.53 17.78 -11.75
C PHE A 130 -0.53 16.72 -12.06
N SER A 131 -0.10 15.56 -12.59
CA SER A 131 -0.96 14.39 -12.79
C SER A 131 -0.19 13.12 -12.46
N CYS A 132 -0.73 12.30 -11.56
CA CYS A 132 -0.15 11.00 -11.25
C CYS A 132 -0.19 10.03 -12.45
N ARG A 133 -1.18 10.18 -13.35
CA ARG A 133 -1.29 9.38 -14.58
C ARG A 133 -0.14 9.63 -15.54
N LEU A 134 0.31 10.88 -15.63
CA LEU A 134 1.32 11.31 -16.59
C LEU A 134 2.72 11.40 -16.00
N ALA A 135 2.82 11.47 -14.68
CA ALA A 135 4.09 11.51 -13.97
C ALA A 135 4.90 10.24 -14.29
N LYS A 136 6.13 10.43 -14.76
CA LYS A 136 7.09 9.32 -14.97
C LYS A 136 8.43 9.66 -14.33
N ILE A 137 9.00 8.68 -13.66
CA ILE A 137 10.33 8.75 -13.05
C ILE A 137 11.22 7.74 -13.76
N LYS A 138 12.44 8.15 -14.11
CA LYS A 138 13.45 7.24 -14.63
C LYS A 138 14.80 7.53 -14.00
N ILE A 139 15.32 6.62 -13.18
CA ILE A 139 16.71 6.69 -12.71
C ILE A 139 17.61 6.15 -13.81
N ASP A 140 18.57 6.97 -14.26
CA ASP A 140 19.52 6.60 -15.31
C ASP A 140 20.79 5.95 -14.74
N SER A 141 21.26 6.40 -13.58
CA SER A 141 22.43 5.84 -12.91
C SER A 141 22.38 6.06 -11.40
N CYS A 142 23.04 5.18 -10.64
CA CYS A 142 23.36 5.39 -9.23
C CYS A 142 24.79 4.92 -8.94
N GLU A 143 25.66 5.87 -8.60
CA GLU A 143 27.08 5.67 -8.38
C GLU A 143 27.49 6.03 -6.97
N LYS A 144 28.51 5.34 -6.46
CA LYS A 144 29.13 5.64 -5.17
C LYS A 144 30.58 6.02 -5.42
N SER A 145 30.98 7.21 -4.97
CA SER A 145 32.37 7.67 -5.07
C SER A 145 32.73 8.55 -3.88
N GLY A 146 33.86 8.28 -3.23
CA GLY A 146 34.41 9.14 -2.17
C GLY A 146 33.49 9.37 -0.96
N GLY A 147 32.64 8.39 -0.60
CA GLY A 147 31.66 8.55 0.48
C GLY A 147 30.41 9.35 0.10
N ASN A 148 30.23 9.66 -1.19
CA ASN A 148 29.04 10.27 -1.74
C ASN A 148 28.29 9.26 -2.60
N VAL A 149 26.96 9.35 -2.59
CA VAL A 149 26.08 8.70 -3.56
C VAL A 149 25.61 9.77 -4.52
N SER A 150 25.79 9.53 -5.82
CA SER A 150 25.31 10.39 -6.90
C SER A 150 24.38 9.59 -7.81
N ALA A 151 23.25 10.17 -8.20
CA ALA A 151 22.33 9.53 -9.13
C ALA A 151 21.79 10.54 -10.14
N SER A 152 21.75 10.15 -11.41
CA SER A 152 21.10 10.93 -12.46
C SER A 152 19.72 10.35 -12.74
N PHE A 153 18.72 11.20 -12.87
CA PHE A 153 17.35 10.78 -13.17
C PHE A 153 16.59 11.82 -13.99
N SER A 154 15.55 11.37 -14.68
CA SER A 154 14.64 12.19 -15.47
C SER A 154 13.24 12.17 -14.85
N LEU A 155 12.57 13.31 -14.87
CA LEU A 155 11.16 13.47 -14.49
C LEU A 155 10.35 13.97 -15.67
N PHE A 156 9.18 13.37 -15.86
CA PHE A 156 8.20 13.83 -16.84
C PHE A 156 6.92 14.20 -16.11
N ASN A 157 6.40 15.41 -16.34
CA ASN A 157 5.18 15.93 -15.75
C ASN A 157 5.11 15.83 -14.21
N ALA A 158 6.27 15.99 -13.57
CA ALA A 158 6.44 15.99 -12.13
C ALA A 158 7.63 16.88 -11.78
N SER A 159 7.59 17.43 -10.58
CA SER A 159 8.66 18.27 -10.04
C SER A 159 9.40 17.57 -8.90
N PRO A 160 10.72 17.81 -8.70
CA PRO A 160 11.50 17.11 -7.68
C PRO A 160 10.97 17.26 -6.24
N GLU A 161 10.25 18.33 -5.92
CA GLU A 161 9.67 18.53 -4.58
C GLU A 161 8.57 17.53 -4.21
N TYR A 162 7.98 16.85 -5.20
CA TYR A 162 6.99 15.80 -4.97
C TYR A 162 7.63 14.42 -4.73
N LEU A 163 8.95 14.30 -4.91
CA LEU A 163 9.63 13.01 -4.79
C LEU A 163 9.91 12.64 -3.33
N GLU A 164 9.79 11.34 -3.08
CA GLU A 164 10.45 10.68 -1.97
C GLU A 164 11.63 9.86 -2.49
N PHE A 165 12.80 10.13 -1.92
CA PHE A 165 14.05 9.38 -2.15
C PHE A 165 14.20 8.34 -1.05
N GLN A 166 14.29 7.06 -1.44
CA GLN A 166 14.51 5.94 -0.53
C GLN A 166 15.84 5.26 -0.85
N PHE A 167 16.71 5.15 0.15
CA PHE A 167 18.02 4.50 0.03
C PHE A 167 18.04 3.24 0.88
N LYS A 168 18.14 2.07 0.23
CA LYS A 168 18.25 0.79 0.92
C LYS A 168 19.71 0.50 1.23
N LYS A 169 20.00 0.21 2.50
CA LYS A 169 21.34 -0.16 2.98
C LYS A 169 21.50 -1.69 3.02
N PRO A 170 22.74 -2.21 3.02
CA PRO A 170 22.99 -3.66 3.13
C PRO A 170 22.43 -4.30 4.41
N ASP A 171 22.28 -3.53 5.49
CA ASP A 171 21.65 -3.98 6.74
C ASP A 171 20.11 -3.96 6.69
N LYS A 172 19.53 -3.78 5.49
CA LYS A 172 18.10 -3.70 5.19
C LYS A 172 17.38 -2.46 5.75
N ARG A 173 18.10 -1.50 6.35
CA ARG A 173 17.49 -0.22 6.71
C ARG A 173 17.22 0.60 5.46
N VAL A 174 16.08 1.28 5.43
CA VAL A 174 15.70 2.22 4.38
C VAL A 174 15.76 3.63 4.96
N LEU A 175 16.64 4.47 4.39
CA LEU A 175 16.67 5.90 4.69
C LEU A 175 15.72 6.62 3.75
N LYS A 176 14.97 7.60 4.26
CA LYS A 176 13.96 8.34 3.48
C LYS A 176 14.22 9.83 3.50
N HIS A 177 14.05 10.49 2.36
CA HIS A 177 14.07 11.95 2.24
C HIS A 177 12.89 12.42 1.40
N ARG A 178 12.09 13.32 1.95
CA ARG A 178 11.05 14.12 1.29
C ARG A 178 11.09 15.55 1.86
N LYS A 179 10.46 16.50 1.17
CA LYS A 179 10.46 17.93 1.56
C LYS A 179 10.21 18.16 3.06
N GLU A 180 9.23 17.47 3.62
CA GLU A 180 8.77 17.64 5.01
C GLU A 180 9.31 16.58 6.00
N SER A 181 10.13 15.63 5.56
CA SER A 181 10.65 14.58 6.43
C SER A 181 11.93 13.98 5.88
N LYS A 182 12.98 13.96 6.68
CA LYS A 182 14.27 13.41 6.27
C LYS A 182 14.93 12.62 7.38
N SER A 183 15.44 11.44 7.04
CA SER A 183 16.38 10.70 7.88
C SER A 183 17.57 11.60 8.22
N PRO A 184 18.09 11.57 9.47
CA PRO A 184 19.21 12.42 9.88
C PRO A 184 20.45 12.31 8.99
N GLU A 185 20.66 11.15 8.36
CA GLU A 185 21.76 10.86 7.45
C GLU A 185 21.59 11.51 6.07
N LEU A 186 20.40 11.99 5.71
CA LEU A 186 20.07 12.58 4.41
C LEU A 186 19.86 14.11 4.50
N LYS A 187 20.45 14.75 5.52
CA LYS A 187 20.31 16.20 5.77
C LYS A 187 20.92 17.07 4.66
N GLU A 188 21.98 16.59 4.05
CA GLU A 188 22.77 17.30 3.03
C GLU A 188 22.46 16.81 1.61
N LEU A 189 21.35 16.09 1.43
CA LEU A 189 20.88 15.68 0.11
C LEU A 189 20.57 16.91 -0.74
N LYS A 190 21.11 16.95 -1.96
CA LYS A 190 20.89 17.99 -2.96
C LYS A 190 20.36 17.38 -4.24
N VAL A 191 19.48 18.11 -4.92
CA VAL A 191 18.97 17.78 -6.25
C VAL A 191 19.15 19.01 -7.12
N GLU A 192 19.93 18.87 -8.19
CA GLU A 192 20.28 19.98 -9.08
C GLU A 192 19.93 19.62 -10.53
N PRO A 193 19.36 20.56 -11.31
CA PRO A 193 19.12 20.32 -12.73
C PRO A 193 20.45 20.38 -13.50
N VAL A 194 20.72 19.37 -14.33
CA VAL A 194 21.92 19.27 -15.18
C VAL A 194 21.52 18.67 -16.53
N ASP A 195 21.73 19.40 -17.62
CA ASP A 195 21.50 18.95 -19.01
C ASP A 195 20.13 18.31 -19.27
N GLY A 196 19.07 18.95 -18.78
CA GLY A 196 17.68 18.45 -18.94
C GLY A 196 17.33 17.25 -18.07
N LYS A 197 18.21 16.89 -17.12
CA LYS A 197 18.00 15.88 -16.09
C LYS A 197 18.17 16.48 -14.71
N TYR A 198 17.99 15.64 -13.69
CA TYR A 198 18.32 15.96 -12.32
C TYR A 198 19.49 15.09 -11.84
N VAL A 199 20.38 15.70 -11.07
CA VAL A 199 21.47 15.02 -10.38
C VAL A 199 21.20 15.12 -8.88
N LEU A 200 20.97 13.96 -8.28
CA LEU A 200 20.91 13.75 -6.84
C LEU A 200 22.34 13.58 -6.33
N SER A 201 22.72 14.30 -5.28
CA SER A 201 23.99 14.12 -4.58
C SER A 201 23.76 14.07 -3.07
N VAL A 202 24.25 13.03 -2.41
CA VAL A 202 24.14 12.89 -0.95
C VAL A 202 25.45 12.36 -0.34
N PRO A 203 26.02 13.05 0.66
CA PRO A 203 27.16 12.54 1.41
C PRO A 203 26.67 11.45 2.37
N LEU A 204 26.96 10.20 2.02
CA LEU A 204 26.55 9.04 2.79
C LEU A 204 27.74 8.07 2.94
N ALA A 205 28.35 8.11 4.13
CA ALA A 205 29.51 7.26 4.43
C ALA A 205 29.20 5.76 4.32
N ALA A 206 27.97 5.36 4.65
CA ALA A 206 27.55 3.97 4.60
C ALA A 206 27.22 3.51 3.16
N ASP A 207 27.42 2.21 2.90
CA ASP A 207 27.02 1.60 1.64
C ASP A 207 25.50 1.72 1.39
N VAL A 208 25.16 1.96 0.13
CA VAL A 208 23.79 1.92 -0.41
C VAL A 208 23.73 0.77 -1.40
N GLU A 209 22.80 -0.14 -1.17
CA GLU A 209 22.51 -1.28 -2.05
C GLU A 209 21.69 -0.82 -3.26
N SER A 210 20.67 0.00 -3.03
CA SER A 210 19.79 0.53 -4.08
C SER A 210 19.14 1.86 -3.71
N LEU A 211 18.74 2.59 -4.75
CA LEU A 211 18.00 3.84 -4.70
C LEU A 211 16.64 3.66 -5.36
N GLN A 212 15.57 4.11 -4.70
CA GLN A 212 14.26 4.26 -5.28
C GLN A 212 13.78 5.72 -5.19
N LEU A 213 13.21 6.20 -6.28
CA LEU A 213 12.47 7.46 -6.35
C LEU A 213 10.99 7.13 -6.53
N SER A 214 10.11 7.84 -5.83
CA SER A 214 8.66 7.64 -5.94
C SER A 214 7.90 8.94 -5.68
N ILE A 215 6.61 9.01 -6.07
CA ILE A 215 5.71 10.11 -5.70
C ILE A 215 4.67 9.61 -4.67
N PRO A 216 4.83 9.90 -3.37
CA PRO A 216 3.97 9.34 -2.31
C PRO A 216 2.47 9.61 -2.48
N SER A 217 2.10 10.78 -3.04
CA SER A 217 0.70 11.12 -3.30
C SER A 217 0.08 10.27 -4.41
N CYS A 218 0.88 9.68 -5.29
CA CYS A 218 0.42 8.80 -6.36
C CYS A 218 0.35 7.33 -5.95
N VAL A 219 0.95 6.94 -4.82
CA VAL A 219 0.96 5.55 -4.35
C VAL A 219 -0.49 5.08 -4.11
N GLY A 220 -0.89 4.05 -4.85
CA GLY A 220 -2.24 3.50 -4.86
C GLY A 220 -3.17 4.08 -5.93
N GLN A 221 -2.83 5.20 -6.54
CA GLN A 221 -3.55 5.72 -7.70
C GLN A 221 -2.89 5.28 -9.01
N TYR A 222 -1.56 5.44 -9.07
CA TYR A 222 -0.74 5.13 -10.24
C TYR A 222 0.63 4.60 -9.81
N TYR A 223 1.29 3.85 -10.69
CA TYR A 223 2.60 3.29 -10.44
C TYR A 223 3.68 4.29 -10.85
N VAL A 224 4.10 5.10 -9.90
CA VAL A 224 5.05 6.19 -10.14
C VAL A 224 6.26 6.02 -9.22
N TYR A 225 7.06 4.99 -9.49
CA TYR A 225 8.37 4.80 -8.88
C TYR A 225 9.41 4.34 -9.92
N SER A 226 10.68 4.50 -9.58
CA SER A 226 11.82 3.94 -10.31
C SER A 226 12.86 3.49 -9.30
N SER A 227 13.51 2.36 -9.53
CA SER A 227 14.50 1.77 -8.61
C SER A 227 15.72 1.27 -9.38
N ILE A 228 16.92 1.41 -8.81
CA ILE A 228 18.16 0.89 -9.39
C ILE A 228 19.15 0.47 -8.28
N PRO A 229 19.93 -0.61 -8.44
CA PRO A 229 21.07 -0.89 -7.56
C PRO A 229 22.15 0.20 -7.70
N CYS A 230 22.82 0.53 -6.60
CA CYS A 230 23.90 1.51 -6.58
C CYS A 230 25.27 0.81 -6.61
N GLY A 231 26.22 1.33 -7.39
CA GLY A 231 27.62 0.86 -7.40
C GLY A 231 27.95 -0.31 -8.33
N LYS A 232 27.02 -0.76 -9.18
CA LYS A 232 27.33 -1.68 -10.29
C LYS A 232 27.48 -0.88 -11.59
N ALA A 233 28.71 -0.50 -11.92
CA ALA A 233 29.02 0.12 -13.21
C ALA A 233 28.70 -0.87 -14.35
N GLY A 234 27.72 -0.55 -15.18
CA GLY A 234 27.43 -1.32 -16.40
C GLY A 234 26.78 -2.69 -16.19
N GLY A 235 26.15 -2.95 -15.04
CA GLY A 235 25.15 -4.01 -15.01
C GLY A 235 24.03 -3.56 -15.94
N GLU A 236 23.75 -4.34 -17.00
CA GLU A 236 22.51 -4.18 -17.77
C GLU A 236 21.43 -3.89 -16.75
N MET A 237 20.87 -2.68 -16.85
CA MET A 237 19.60 -2.37 -16.23
C MET A 237 18.75 -3.57 -16.61
N GLN A 238 18.44 -4.44 -15.65
CA GLN A 238 17.20 -5.16 -15.76
C GLN A 238 16.20 -4.02 -15.78
N ARG A 239 15.91 -3.55 -17.01
CA ARG A 239 14.56 -3.19 -17.38
C ARG A 239 13.82 -4.43 -16.95
N GLU A 240 13.39 -4.40 -15.70
CA GLU A 240 12.18 -5.04 -15.24
C GLU A 240 11.23 -4.90 -16.42
N SER A 241 11.20 -5.99 -17.19
CA SER A 241 10.76 -5.95 -18.57
C SER A 241 9.27 -5.61 -18.51
N VAL A 242 8.76 -5.01 -19.58
CA VAL A 242 7.36 -4.59 -19.72
C VAL A 242 6.46 -5.85 -19.80
N GLY A 243 6.48 -6.70 -18.77
CA GLY A 243 5.92 -8.04 -18.74
C GLY A 243 6.02 -8.65 -17.35
N ASN A 244 4.91 -8.52 -16.60
CA ASN A 244 4.55 -9.29 -15.40
C ASN A 244 5.33 -9.01 -14.11
N GLU A 245 5.78 -7.77 -13.89
CA GLU A 245 6.12 -7.36 -12.53
C GLU A 245 4.94 -6.74 -11.82
N LEU A 246 4.72 -7.25 -10.60
CA LEU A 246 3.73 -6.77 -9.68
C LEU A 246 3.96 -5.28 -9.41
N LYS A 247 3.03 -4.47 -9.90
CA LYS A 247 3.04 -3.03 -9.84
C LYS A 247 3.13 -2.51 -8.40
N CYS A 248 2.55 -3.21 -7.42
CA CYS A 248 2.72 -2.89 -6.00
C CYS A 248 3.96 -3.52 -5.35
N GLY A 249 4.55 -4.55 -5.95
CA GLY A 249 5.66 -5.31 -5.39
C GLY A 249 6.98 -4.55 -5.32
N GLY A 250 7.22 -3.61 -6.24
CA GLY A 250 8.52 -2.95 -6.38
C GLY A 250 8.77 -1.74 -5.47
N TYR A 251 7.78 -1.26 -4.71
CA TYR A 251 8.04 -0.24 -3.68
C TYR A 251 8.95 -0.80 -2.57
N MET A 252 9.96 -0.05 -2.12
CA MET A 252 10.87 -0.44 -1.04
C MET A 252 10.24 -0.43 0.36
N ALA A 253 9.34 0.52 0.65
CA ALA A 253 8.69 0.62 1.94
C ALA A 253 7.46 -0.28 2.04
N ILE A 254 7.27 -0.90 3.21
CA ILE A 254 6.11 -1.75 3.44
C ILE A 254 4.81 -0.94 3.43
N GLU A 255 4.87 0.30 3.90
CA GLU A 255 3.76 1.25 3.91
C GLU A 255 3.24 1.50 2.49
N ASP A 256 4.16 1.76 1.55
CA ASP A 256 3.81 2.06 0.17
C ASP A 256 3.26 0.81 -0.54
N ARG A 257 3.85 -0.37 -0.30
CA ARG A 257 3.35 -1.65 -0.85
C ARG A 257 1.94 -1.96 -0.36
N VAL A 258 1.69 -1.81 0.94
CA VAL A 258 0.37 -2.05 1.55
C VAL A 258 -0.65 -1.04 1.02
N LYS A 259 -0.33 0.26 1.02
CA LYS A 259 -1.23 1.30 0.51
C LYS A 259 -1.54 1.09 -0.98
N CYS A 260 -0.53 0.75 -1.77
CA CYS A 260 -0.69 0.41 -3.17
C CYS A 260 -1.68 -0.74 -3.35
N ARG A 261 -1.47 -1.85 -2.63
CA ARG A 261 -2.35 -3.03 -2.72
C ARG A 261 -3.79 -2.68 -2.36
N LEU A 262 -4.00 -1.97 -1.26
CA LEU A 262 -5.33 -1.61 -0.77
C LEU A 262 -6.08 -0.64 -1.70
N SER A 263 -5.37 -0.02 -2.65
CA SER A 263 -5.96 0.88 -3.64
C SER A 263 -6.13 0.23 -5.01
N LEU A 264 -5.78 -1.06 -5.15
CA LEU A 264 -5.95 -1.79 -6.39
C LEU A 264 -7.44 -1.94 -6.72
N ARG A 265 -7.78 -1.66 -7.97
CA ARG A 265 -9.15 -1.80 -8.50
C ARG A 265 -9.44 -3.25 -8.88
N GLU A 266 -10.72 -3.60 -9.01
CA GLU A 266 -11.16 -4.94 -9.44
C GLU A 266 -10.58 -5.33 -10.82
N ASP A 267 -10.32 -4.37 -11.71
CA ASP A 267 -9.69 -4.63 -13.02
C ASP A 267 -8.19 -4.97 -12.95
N GLN A 268 -7.63 -5.10 -11.74
CA GLN A 268 -6.22 -5.39 -11.46
C GLN A 268 -6.07 -6.72 -10.70
N GLU A 269 -6.95 -7.70 -10.96
CA GLU A 269 -6.94 -9.05 -10.37
C GLU A 269 -5.57 -9.77 -10.50
N ASP A 270 -4.83 -9.50 -11.57
CA ASP A 270 -3.49 -10.04 -11.79
C ASP A 270 -2.50 -9.66 -10.68
N GLU A 271 -2.63 -8.46 -10.11
CA GLU A 271 -1.85 -8.04 -8.95
C GLU A 271 -2.22 -8.83 -7.70
N TYR A 272 -3.51 -9.11 -7.48
CA TYR A 272 -3.98 -9.87 -6.32
C TYR A 272 -3.50 -11.32 -6.33
N GLU A 273 -3.54 -11.98 -7.49
CA GLU A 273 -3.10 -13.37 -7.64
C GLU A 273 -1.60 -13.55 -7.44
N ASN A 274 -0.84 -12.51 -7.75
CA ASN A 274 0.61 -12.51 -7.66
C ASN A 274 1.11 -11.82 -6.38
N PHE A 275 0.24 -11.13 -5.61
CA PHE A 275 0.64 -10.46 -4.38
C PHE A 275 1.14 -11.46 -3.33
N TYR A 276 2.35 -11.21 -2.85
CA TYR A 276 2.99 -12.02 -1.82
C TYR A 276 2.90 -11.30 -0.48
N PRO A 277 2.43 -11.99 0.59
CA PRO A 277 2.49 -11.46 1.95
C PRO A 277 3.89 -10.96 2.28
N GLU A 278 3.98 -9.84 2.98
CA GLU A 278 5.26 -9.19 3.24
C GLU A 278 6.20 -10.08 4.07
N GLU A 279 5.62 -10.94 4.91
CA GLU A 279 6.39 -11.96 5.62
C GLU A 279 7.11 -12.96 4.70
N CYS A 280 6.52 -13.34 3.56
CA CYS A 280 7.12 -14.30 2.64
C CYS A 280 8.28 -13.66 1.85
N LYS A 281 8.20 -12.35 1.56
CA LYS A 281 9.28 -11.58 0.93
C LYS A 281 10.52 -11.48 1.83
N ALA A 282 10.31 -11.42 3.15
CA ALA A 282 11.41 -11.28 4.11
C ALA A 282 12.19 -12.59 4.37
N THR A 283 11.70 -13.73 3.88
CA THR A 283 12.32 -15.07 4.06
C THR A 283 12.85 -15.64 2.74
N PRO A 284 13.98 -15.12 2.19
CA PRO A 284 14.44 -15.49 0.85
C PRO A 284 14.81 -16.98 0.69
N ASN A 285 15.10 -17.69 1.77
CA ASN A 285 15.39 -19.13 1.72
C ASN A 285 14.13 -20.00 1.74
N ASP A 286 13.02 -19.47 2.28
CA ASP A 286 11.77 -20.21 2.53
C ASP A 286 10.56 -19.60 1.81
N TRP A 287 10.77 -18.62 0.92
CA TRP A 287 9.69 -17.85 0.32
C TRP A 287 8.68 -18.76 -0.40
N LYS A 288 9.14 -19.76 -1.16
CA LYS A 288 8.26 -20.72 -1.87
C LYS A 288 7.34 -21.47 -0.90
N LYS A 289 7.92 -22.00 0.19
CA LYS A 289 7.17 -22.72 1.22
C LYS A 289 6.17 -21.82 1.93
N CYS A 290 6.55 -20.57 2.20
CA CYS A 290 5.65 -19.56 2.75
C CYS A 290 4.45 -19.35 1.81
N LEU A 291 4.70 -19.11 0.53
CA LEU A 291 3.65 -18.92 -0.48
C LEU A 291 2.74 -20.13 -0.66
N GLU A 292 3.30 -21.33 -0.72
CA GLU A 292 2.51 -22.57 -0.80
C GLU A 292 1.56 -22.70 0.39
N THR A 293 1.99 -22.28 1.58
CA THR A 293 1.14 -22.27 2.78
C THR A 293 -0.02 -21.29 2.63
N TYR A 294 0.23 -20.08 2.10
CA TYR A 294 -0.83 -19.10 1.84
C TYR A 294 -1.82 -19.58 0.77
N LYS A 295 -1.31 -20.12 -0.35
CA LYS A 295 -2.13 -20.71 -1.42
C LYS A 295 -3.01 -21.84 -0.89
N ALA A 296 -2.47 -22.70 -0.02
CA ALA A 296 -3.23 -23.80 0.58
C ALA A 296 -4.42 -23.32 1.43
N VAL A 297 -4.35 -22.12 2.03
CA VAL A 297 -5.43 -21.58 2.86
C VAL A 297 -6.30 -20.55 2.15
N GLN A 298 -5.98 -20.15 0.91
CA GLN A 298 -6.70 -19.09 0.19
C GLN A 298 -8.22 -19.35 0.10
N SER A 299 -8.61 -20.61 -0.12
CA SER A 299 -10.02 -21.03 -0.13
C SER A 299 -10.77 -20.82 1.19
N CYS A 300 -10.07 -20.53 2.29
CA CYS A 300 -10.67 -20.25 3.59
C CYS A 300 -11.21 -18.82 3.71
N TRP A 301 -10.76 -17.88 2.87
CA TRP A 301 -11.17 -16.47 2.98
C TRP A 301 -12.60 -16.20 2.49
N ARG A 302 -13.19 -17.14 1.74
CA ARG A 302 -14.61 -17.14 1.36
C ARG A 302 -15.59 -17.29 2.53
N PHE A 303 -15.12 -17.81 3.68
CA PHE A 303 -15.96 -17.93 4.87
C PHE A 303 -16.09 -16.57 5.54
N PRO A 304 -17.20 -16.28 6.24
CA PRO A 304 -17.31 -15.05 7.03
C PRO A 304 -16.19 -14.99 8.08
N GLY A 305 -15.80 -13.76 8.44
CA GLY A 305 -14.76 -13.41 9.41
C GLY A 305 -14.71 -14.24 10.71
N GLY A 306 -13.59 -14.15 11.42
CA GLY A 306 -13.41 -14.77 12.73
C GLY A 306 -13.29 -16.30 12.73
N ASN A 307 -14.12 -16.97 13.54
CA ASN A 307 -13.90 -18.38 13.89
C ASN A 307 -14.08 -19.36 12.72
N ALA A 308 -14.94 -19.04 11.75
CA ALA A 308 -15.18 -19.92 10.60
C ALA A 308 -13.95 -20.00 9.68
N ARG A 309 -13.37 -18.84 9.33
CA ARG A 309 -12.09 -18.74 8.59
C ARG A 309 -10.97 -19.49 9.28
N ILE A 310 -10.76 -19.20 10.57
CA ILE A 310 -9.67 -19.82 11.33
C ILE A 310 -9.86 -21.33 11.47
N SER A 311 -11.10 -21.81 11.62
CA SER A 311 -11.38 -23.25 11.64
C SER A 311 -11.06 -23.92 10.30
N CYS A 312 -11.31 -23.25 9.17
CA CYS A 312 -10.88 -23.71 7.85
C CYS A 312 -9.34 -23.76 7.75
N VAL A 313 -8.65 -22.70 8.16
CA VAL A 313 -7.18 -22.63 8.16
C VAL A 313 -6.57 -23.77 8.96
N GLN A 314 -7.10 -24.06 10.17
CA GLN A 314 -6.65 -25.19 10.99
C GLN A 314 -6.74 -26.54 10.26
N LYS A 315 -7.84 -26.75 9.51
CA LYS A 315 -8.02 -27.96 8.70
C LYS A 315 -7.00 -28.03 7.57
N GLN A 316 -6.78 -26.94 6.83
CA GLN A 316 -5.79 -26.89 5.74
C GLN A 316 -4.36 -27.12 6.23
N LEU A 317 -4.03 -26.62 7.42
CA LEU A 317 -2.73 -26.87 8.08
C LEU A 317 -2.61 -28.28 8.69
N LYS A 318 -3.66 -29.11 8.61
CA LYS A 318 -3.74 -30.43 9.26
C LYS A 318 -3.37 -30.33 10.74
N LEU A 319 -3.94 -29.33 11.42
CA LEU A 319 -3.72 -29.02 12.82
C LEU A 319 -4.98 -29.41 13.62
N GLY A 320 -4.87 -30.49 14.39
CA GLY A 320 -5.89 -30.90 15.34
C GLY A 320 -5.94 -30.01 16.59
N GLU A 321 -6.70 -30.46 17.60
CA GLU A 321 -6.72 -29.80 18.90
C GLU A 321 -5.32 -29.86 19.54
N ILE A 322 -4.76 -28.70 19.88
CA ILE A 322 -3.34 -28.55 20.20
C ILE A 322 -2.94 -29.40 21.43
N LYS A 323 -3.80 -29.50 22.46
CA LYS A 323 -3.48 -30.35 23.64
C LYS A 323 -3.44 -31.83 23.23
N GLY A 324 -4.39 -32.27 22.42
CA GLY A 324 -4.43 -33.62 21.86
C GLY A 324 -3.20 -33.95 21.00
N GLU A 325 -2.86 -33.10 20.04
CA GLU A 325 -1.68 -33.27 19.16
C GLU A 325 -0.38 -33.32 19.98
N LYS A 326 -0.25 -32.46 20.99
CA LYS A 326 0.90 -32.47 21.91
C LYS A 326 1.01 -33.81 22.65
N LYS A 327 -0.10 -34.32 23.19
CA LYS A 327 -0.13 -35.61 23.90
C LYS A 327 0.29 -36.75 22.96
N LYS A 328 -0.20 -36.75 21.71
CA LYS A 328 0.23 -37.72 20.69
C LYS A 328 1.74 -37.68 20.46
N CYS A 329 2.32 -36.49 20.25
CA CYS A 329 3.78 -36.38 20.09
C CYS A 329 4.56 -36.85 21.31
N GLN A 330 4.05 -36.62 22.53
CA GLN A 330 4.73 -37.02 23.77
C GLN A 330 4.80 -38.54 23.97
N GLN A 331 3.88 -39.29 23.37
CA GLN A 331 3.80 -40.76 23.44
C GLN A 331 4.68 -41.46 22.39
N MET A 332 5.27 -40.73 21.44
CA MET A 332 6.17 -41.27 20.42
C MET A 332 7.57 -41.57 20.96
N GLN A 333 8.33 -42.40 20.23
CA GLN A 333 9.72 -42.70 20.56
C GLN A 333 10.61 -41.44 20.52
N PRO A 334 11.76 -41.37 21.23
CA PRO A 334 12.55 -40.14 21.34
C PRO A 334 12.92 -39.45 20.02
N GLY A 335 13.26 -40.22 18.97
CA GLY A 335 13.58 -39.67 17.64
C GLY A 335 12.37 -39.09 16.91
N GLU A 336 11.23 -39.78 16.95
CA GLU A 336 9.98 -39.36 16.32
C GLU A 336 9.31 -38.20 17.06
N LYS A 337 9.40 -38.20 18.40
CA LYS A 337 8.89 -37.17 19.28
C LYS A 337 9.46 -35.79 18.95
N GLY A 338 10.78 -35.71 18.72
CA GLY A 338 11.44 -34.45 18.36
C GLY A 338 10.87 -33.85 17.06
N LYS A 339 10.77 -34.68 16.02
CA LYS A 339 10.19 -34.30 14.72
C LYS A 339 8.71 -33.89 14.86
N CYS A 340 7.90 -34.69 15.55
CA CYS A 340 6.48 -34.42 15.78
C CYS A 340 6.26 -33.08 16.50
N VAL A 341 7.02 -32.80 17.57
CA VAL A 341 6.92 -31.53 18.30
C VAL A 341 7.34 -30.34 17.43
N SER A 342 8.38 -30.51 16.60
CA SER A 342 8.83 -29.46 15.67
C SER A 342 7.75 -29.13 14.63
N GLU A 343 7.18 -30.14 13.98
CA GLU A 343 6.10 -29.97 12.99
C GLU A 343 4.84 -29.37 13.62
N LEU A 344 4.47 -29.81 14.84
CA LEU A 344 3.35 -29.24 15.57
C LEU A 344 3.59 -27.76 15.88
N ASN A 345 4.79 -27.39 16.32
CA ASN A 345 5.14 -25.99 16.59
C ASN A 345 5.07 -25.15 15.31
N GLU A 346 5.58 -25.66 14.20
CA GLU A 346 5.51 -24.97 12.90
C GLU A 346 4.05 -24.69 12.52
N LYS A 347 3.17 -25.69 12.58
CA LYS A 347 1.73 -25.53 12.31
C LYS A 347 1.06 -24.52 13.25
N VAL A 348 1.38 -24.55 14.54
CA VAL A 348 0.85 -23.60 15.53
C VAL A 348 1.32 -22.18 15.22
N HIS A 349 2.59 -21.99 14.87
CA HIS A 349 3.13 -20.70 14.48
C HIS A 349 2.47 -20.18 13.19
N SER A 350 2.28 -21.02 12.17
CA SER A 350 1.53 -20.66 10.97
C SER A 350 0.10 -20.24 11.28
N LEU A 351 -0.61 -20.98 12.14
CA LEU A 351 -1.97 -20.61 12.57
C LEU A 351 -2.01 -19.23 13.24
N VAL A 352 -1.03 -18.90 14.07
CA VAL A 352 -0.95 -17.58 14.72
C VAL A 352 -0.77 -16.46 13.68
N LYS A 353 0.08 -16.66 12.68
CA LYS A 353 0.30 -15.68 11.61
C LYS A 353 -0.97 -15.50 10.76
N PHE A 354 -1.71 -16.57 10.48
CA PHE A 354 -3.00 -16.46 9.81
C PHE A 354 -4.09 -15.81 10.65
N ARG A 355 -3.98 -15.81 11.98
CA ARG A 355 -4.86 -14.97 12.83
C ARG A 355 -4.53 -13.49 12.69
N LEU A 356 -3.26 -13.12 12.55
CA LEU A 356 -2.88 -11.73 12.26
C LEU A 356 -3.36 -11.32 10.87
N TYR A 357 -3.15 -12.18 9.87
CA TYR A 357 -3.68 -11.97 8.52
C TYR A 357 -5.21 -11.85 8.49
N ASN A 358 -5.93 -12.66 9.28
CA ASN A 358 -7.38 -12.53 9.38
C ASN A 358 -7.83 -11.16 9.94
N LEU A 359 -7.03 -10.50 10.80
CA LEU A 359 -7.33 -9.13 11.23
C LEU A 359 -7.12 -8.12 10.10
N GLU A 360 -6.14 -8.34 9.23
CA GLU A 360 -5.92 -7.53 8.02
C GLU A 360 -7.17 -7.61 7.12
N GLU A 361 -7.62 -8.83 6.79
CA GLU A 361 -8.83 -9.08 6.00
C GLU A 361 -10.09 -8.48 6.63
N GLU A 362 -10.26 -8.60 7.95
CA GLU A 362 -11.41 -7.98 8.64
C GLU A 362 -11.37 -6.44 8.59
N ALA A 363 -10.19 -5.82 8.66
CA ALA A 363 -10.06 -4.38 8.48
C ALA A 363 -10.39 -3.94 7.04
N GLU A 364 -9.95 -4.71 6.05
CA GLU A 364 -10.21 -4.46 4.63
C GLU A 364 -11.70 -4.55 4.30
N GLU A 365 -12.40 -5.56 4.81
CA GLU A 365 -13.85 -5.64 4.65
C GLU A 365 -14.59 -4.45 5.28
N LEU A 366 -14.08 -3.90 6.39
CA LEU A 366 -14.66 -2.72 7.01
C LEU A 366 -14.40 -1.47 6.16
N MET A 367 -13.25 -1.37 5.50
CA MET A 367 -12.95 -0.34 4.51
C MET A 367 -13.88 -0.42 3.30
N GLU A 368 -14.09 -1.62 2.74
CA GLU A 368 -15.02 -1.86 1.63
C GLU A 368 -16.46 -1.47 1.98
N LYS A 369 -16.86 -1.66 3.25
CA LYS A 369 -18.16 -1.23 3.79
C LYS A 369 -18.23 0.27 4.10
N GLY A 370 -17.17 1.03 3.84
CA GLY A 370 -17.07 2.46 4.12
C GLY A 370 -16.99 2.81 5.62
N MET A 371 -16.69 1.83 6.48
CA MET A 371 -16.60 2.03 7.94
C MET A 371 -15.21 2.50 8.40
N LEU A 372 -14.18 2.30 7.57
CA LEU A 372 -12.81 2.74 7.81
C LEU A 372 -12.25 3.41 6.57
N THR A 373 -11.35 4.37 6.74
CA THR A 373 -10.63 4.99 5.62
C THR A 373 -9.43 4.15 5.18
N LEU A 374 -8.96 4.37 3.96
CA LEU A 374 -7.74 3.76 3.44
C LEU A 374 -6.54 4.02 4.35
N GLU A 375 -6.41 5.23 4.90
CA GLU A 375 -5.32 5.61 5.81
C GLU A 375 -5.35 4.79 7.10
N GLN A 376 -6.53 4.60 7.69
CA GLN A 376 -6.70 3.81 8.92
C GLN A 376 -6.35 2.35 8.68
N VAL A 377 -6.88 1.76 7.60
CA VAL A 377 -6.65 0.34 7.28
C VAL A 377 -5.21 0.09 6.85
N SER A 378 -4.62 0.93 5.99
CA SER A 378 -3.22 0.79 5.57
C SER A 378 -2.26 0.87 6.75
N ALA A 379 -2.45 1.83 7.67
CA ALA A 379 -1.64 1.93 8.88
C ALA A 379 -1.77 0.69 9.77
N PHE A 380 -2.99 0.14 9.90
CA PHE A 380 -3.22 -1.09 10.66
C PHE A 380 -2.57 -2.32 10.01
N VAL A 381 -2.77 -2.53 8.71
CA VAL A 381 -2.20 -3.65 7.96
C VAL A 381 -0.67 -3.63 8.01
N VAL A 382 -0.04 -2.45 7.90
CA VAL A 382 1.41 -2.30 8.09
C VAL A 382 1.85 -2.82 9.47
N LYS A 383 1.12 -2.50 10.53
CA LYS A 383 1.44 -2.99 11.89
C LYS A 383 1.30 -4.51 11.98
N MET A 384 0.29 -5.09 11.35
CA MET A 384 0.11 -6.56 11.34
C MET A 384 1.23 -7.25 10.56
N GLU A 385 1.61 -6.74 9.39
CA GLU A 385 2.72 -7.26 8.60
C GLU A 385 4.06 -7.15 9.36
N GLN A 386 4.36 -5.99 9.94
CA GLN A 386 5.53 -5.82 10.81
C GLN A 386 5.46 -6.75 12.04
N GLY A 387 4.27 -7.00 12.57
CA GLY A 387 4.01 -7.96 13.64
C GLY A 387 4.39 -9.38 13.24
N LYS A 388 3.97 -9.84 12.05
CA LYS A 388 4.34 -11.15 11.48
C LYS A 388 5.86 -11.29 11.32
N LEU A 389 6.52 -10.25 10.80
CA LEU A 389 7.99 -10.20 10.67
C LEU A 389 8.69 -10.31 12.03
N LYS A 390 8.30 -9.49 13.01
CA LYS A 390 8.85 -9.54 14.37
C LYS A 390 8.58 -10.89 15.03
N TYR A 391 7.42 -11.50 14.78
CA TYR A 391 7.04 -12.79 15.32
C TYR A 391 7.96 -13.91 14.82
N ASN A 392 8.28 -13.90 13.52
CA ASN A 392 9.22 -14.83 12.90
C ASN A 392 10.65 -14.65 13.45
N GLN A 393 11.05 -13.40 13.73
CA GLN A 393 12.39 -13.07 14.28
C GLN A 393 12.52 -13.34 15.79
N ALA A 394 11.41 -13.44 16.52
CA ALA A 394 11.42 -13.61 17.97
C ALA A 394 12.04 -14.96 18.38
N LYS A 395 13.04 -14.89 19.28
CA LYS A 395 13.82 -16.06 19.73
C LYS A 395 13.11 -16.89 20.80
N ASN A 396 12.11 -16.32 21.47
CA ASN A 396 11.45 -16.96 22.59
C ASN A 396 9.94 -16.64 22.64
N ASN A 397 9.20 -17.41 23.44
CA ASN A 397 7.75 -17.28 23.54
C ASN A 397 7.28 -16.04 24.30
N ARG A 398 8.13 -15.41 25.12
CA ARG A 398 7.78 -14.16 25.81
C ARG A 398 7.66 -13.03 24.79
N ASP A 399 8.64 -12.88 23.91
CA ASP A 399 8.64 -11.84 22.88
C ASP A 399 7.48 -12.01 21.91
N ARG A 400 7.21 -13.26 21.48
CA ARG A 400 6.04 -13.59 20.66
C ARG A 400 4.73 -13.17 21.31
N LYS A 401 4.59 -13.31 22.64
CA LYS A 401 3.39 -12.88 23.36
C LYS A 401 3.23 -11.36 23.38
N VAL A 402 4.33 -10.63 23.56
CA VAL A 402 4.31 -9.16 23.52
C VAL A 402 3.82 -8.69 22.15
N ILE A 403 4.30 -9.31 21.07
CA ILE A 403 3.88 -8.98 19.69
C ILE A 403 2.37 -9.23 19.50
N LEU A 404 1.84 -10.33 20.02
CA LEU A 404 0.41 -10.64 19.90
C LEU A 404 -0.49 -9.79 20.80
N ALA A 405 0.01 -9.39 21.98
CA ALA A 405 -0.68 -8.41 22.80
C ALA A 405 -0.76 -7.06 22.08
N GLN A 406 0.35 -6.62 21.48
CA GLN A 406 0.40 -5.40 20.67
C GLN A 406 -0.59 -5.45 19.50
N ALA A 407 -0.63 -6.55 18.74
CA ALA A 407 -1.59 -6.71 17.64
C ALA A 407 -3.06 -6.61 18.11
N LYS A 408 -3.37 -7.15 19.30
CA LYS A 408 -4.69 -7.02 19.92
C LYS A 408 -5.02 -5.57 20.30
N ASP A 409 -4.05 -4.85 20.86
CA ASP A 409 -4.25 -3.47 21.26
C ASP A 409 -4.33 -2.54 20.03
N ASP A 410 -3.60 -2.84 18.96
CA ASP A 410 -3.74 -2.16 17.66
C ASP A 410 -5.12 -2.40 17.05
N TRP A 411 -5.67 -3.62 17.11
CA TRP A 411 -7.02 -3.92 16.64
C TRP A 411 -8.07 -3.14 17.43
N LYS A 412 -7.98 -3.14 18.76
CA LYS A 412 -8.89 -2.35 19.60
C LYS A 412 -8.82 -0.85 19.28
N SER A 413 -7.62 -0.34 19.04
CA SER A 413 -7.42 1.07 18.70
C SER A 413 -8.05 1.41 17.35
N LEU A 414 -7.98 0.51 16.36
CA LEU A 414 -8.67 0.67 15.09
C LEU A 414 -10.19 0.68 15.27
N MET A 415 -10.75 -0.27 16.05
CA MET A 415 -12.19 -0.32 16.30
C MET A 415 -12.70 0.91 17.05
N ALA A 416 -11.94 1.42 18.02
CA ALA A 416 -12.30 2.65 18.74
C ALA A 416 -12.34 3.88 17.82
N ALA A 417 -11.50 3.91 16.78
CA ALA A 417 -11.49 5.00 15.79
C ALA A 417 -12.70 4.98 14.85
N MET A 418 -13.53 3.92 14.86
CA MET A 418 -14.80 3.87 14.12
C MET A 418 -15.96 4.54 14.88
N GLU A 419 -15.83 4.70 16.21
CA GLU A 419 -16.87 5.27 17.06
C GLU A 419 -16.80 6.82 17.11
N THR A 420 -15.73 7.40 16.59
CA THR A 420 -15.45 8.85 16.51
C THR A 420 -15.75 9.37 15.12
#